data_AF-A0A1B9MCC7-F1
#
_entry.id   AF-A0A1B9MCC7-F1
#
_cell.length_a   1.000
_cell.length_b   1.000
_cell.length_c   1.000
_cell.angle_alpha   90.00
_cell.angle_beta   90.00
_cell.angle_gamma   90.00
#
_symmetry.space_group_name_H-M   'P 1'
#
loop_
_entity.id
_entity.type
_entity.pdbx_description
1 polymer ?
#
loop_
_entity_poly.entity_id
_entity_poly.type
_entity_poly.pdbx_seq_one_letter_code
_entity_poly.pdbx_strand_id
1 'polypeptide(L)' 'MAYYTNIFSPETYQAFMNSDKTVSGFRVRQKSLAEKVKAGDIFICYLVRLSRRCGLLEVIDGPYEDSTPLF' A
#
# COMPACT_ATOMS: atom_id res chain seq x y z
N MET A 1 14.00 6.51 -6.60
CA MET A 1 12.85 5.82 -7.18
C MET A 1 13.08 4.32 -7.12
N ALA A 2 12.53 3.71 -6.07
CA ALA A 2 12.47 2.28 -5.85
C ALA A 2 11.05 1.77 -6.18
N TYR A 3 10.95 0.45 -6.37
CA TYR A 3 9.69 -0.23 -6.66
C TYR A 3 9.42 -1.25 -5.58
N TYR A 4 8.21 -1.23 -5.02
CA TYR A 4 7.79 -2.13 -3.96
C TYR A 4 6.51 -2.85 -4.36
N THR A 5 6.40 -4.14 -4.05
CA THR A 5 5.15 -4.87 -4.24
C THR A 5 4.21 -4.56 -3.08
N ASN A 6 3.06 -3.97 -3.38
CA ASN A 6 1.98 -3.79 -2.42
C ASN A 6 0.96 -4.92 -2.61
N ILE A 7 0.74 -5.71 -1.56
CA ILE A 7 -0.01 -6.96 -1.64
C ILE A 7 -1.39 -6.77 -1.03
N PHE A 8 -2.42 -6.93 -1.84
CA PHE A 8 -3.82 -6.90 -1.42
C PHE A 8 -4.41 -8.30 -1.39
N SER A 9 -5.27 -8.57 -0.40
CA SER A 9 -6.28 -9.62 -0.50
C SER A 9 -7.52 -9.06 -1.20
N PRO A 10 -8.45 -9.89 -1.71
CA PRO A 10 -9.71 -9.39 -2.27
C PRO A 10 -10.47 -8.45 -1.32
N GLU A 11 -10.43 -8.75 -0.03
CA GLU A 11 -11.11 -7.98 1.01
C GLU A 11 -10.44 -6.61 1.21
N THR A 12 -9.10 -6.55 1.34
CA THR A 12 -8.40 -5.28 1.51
C THR A 12 -8.36 -4.46 0.22
N TYR A 13 -8.35 -5.11 -0.94
CA TYR A 13 -8.51 -4.43 -2.23
C TYR A 13 -9.88 -3.75 -2.32
N GLN A 14 -10.96 -4.45 -1.95
CA GLN A 14 -12.30 -3.86 -1.97
C GLN A 14 -12.41 -2.68 -1.00
N ALA A 15 -11.84 -2.80 0.21
CA ALA A 15 -11.80 -1.71 1.19
C ALA A 15 -11.02 -0.50 0.64
N PHE A 16 -9.86 -0.72 0.03
CA PHE A 16 -9.08 0.32 -0.64
C PHE A 16 -9.86 0.96 -1.81
N MET A 17 -10.57 0.15 -2.60
CA MET A 17 -11.38 0.66 -3.71
C MET A 17 -12.57 1.51 -3.23
N ASN A 18 -13.06 1.28 -2.02
CA ASN A 18 -14.14 2.04 -1.40
C ASN A 18 -13.64 3.25 -0.58
N SER A 19 -12.34 3.42 -0.39
CA SER A 19 -11.76 4.60 0.27
C SER A 19 -11.39 5.70 -0.74
N ASP A 20 -10.89 6.81 -0.23
CA ASP A 20 -10.35 7.91 -1.05
C ASP A 20 -9.03 7.56 -1.74
N LYS A 21 -8.45 6.38 -1.48
CA LYS A 21 -7.21 5.85 -2.09
C LYS A 21 -5.98 6.76 -1.90
N THR A 22 -6.03 7.62 -0.90
CA THR A 22 -4.95 8.57 -0.56
C THR A 22 -3.85 7.93 0.28
N VAL A 23 -4.14 6.82 0.97
CA VAL A 23 -3.24 6.19 1.94
C VAL A 23 -3.21 4.68 1.75
N SER A 24 -2.04 4.07 1.99
CA SER A 24 -1.85 2.62 2.01
C SER A 24 -1.29 2.19 3.36
N GLY A 25 -2.02 1.33 4.07
CA GLY A 25 -1.65 0.83 5.39
C GLY A 25 -0.83 -0.45 5.34
N PHE A 26 0.10 -0.61 6.29
CA PHE A 26 0.89 -1.82 6.47
C PHE A 26 0.87 -2.25 7.93
N ARG A 27 1.10 -3.55 8.18
CA ARG A 27 1.14 -4.07 9.56
C ARG A 27 2.37 -3.51 10.27
N VAL A 28 2.27 -3.27 11.58
CA VAL A 28 3.38 -2.76 12.42
C VAL A 28 4.68 -3.56 12.26
N ARG A 29 4.60 -4.88 12.06
CA ARG A 29 5.77 -5.74 11.79
C ARG A 29 6.56 -5.33 10.54
N GLN A 30 5.93 -4.64 9.58
CA GLN A 30 6.55 -4.15 8.35
C GLN A 30 7.10 -2.72 8.49
N LYS A 31 7.05 -2.11 9.68
CA LYS A 31 7.51 -0.74 9.93
C LYS A 31 8.92 -0.46 9.39
N SER A 32 9.89 -1.34 9.65
CA SER A 32 11.27 -1.17 9.18
C SER A 32 11.42 -1.18 7.65
N LEU A 33 10.48 -1.78 6.93
CA LEU A 33 10.41 -1.70 5.46
C LEU A 33 9.69 -0.43 5.01
N ALA A 34 8.58 -0.08 5.68
CA ALA A 34 7.81 1.13 5.39
C ALA A 34 8.66 2.40 5.58
N GLU A 35 9.49 2.47 6.62
CA GLU A 35 10.43 3.57 6.89
C GLU A 35 11.44 3.82 5.77
N LYS A 36 11.66 2.85 4.88
CA LYS A 36 12.58 2.99 3.74
C LYS A 36 11.91 3.62 2.51
N VAL A 37 10.59 3.63 2.47
CA VAL A 37 9.80 4.18 1.37
C VAL A 37 9.90 5.70 1.39
N LYS A 38 10.06 6.29 0.21
CA LYS A 38 10.18 7.75 0.04
C LYS A 38 9.22 8.25 -1.03
N ALA A 39 8.95 9.56 -0.98
CA ALA A 39 8.21 10.22 -2.05
C ALA A 39 8.89 9.96 -3.42
N GLY A 40 8.09 9.69 -4.44
CA GLY A 40 8.50 9.28 -5.79
C GLY A 40 8.81 7.79 -5.95
N ASP A 41 8.68 6.97 -4.91
CA ASP A 41 8.70 5.51 -5.06
C ASP A 41 7.35 4.99 -5.58
N ILE A 42 7.36 3.81 -6.21
CA ILE A 42 6.16 3.23 -6.83
C ILE A 42 5.76 1.92 -6.13
N PHE A 43 4.49 1.84 -5.74
CA PHE A 43 3.85 0.61 -5.31
C PHE A 43 3.21 -0.12 -6.49
N ILE A 44 3.71 -1.32 -6.78
CA ILE A 44 3.11 -2.25 -7.73
C ILE A 44 2.04 -3.04 -6.98
N CYS A 45 0.77 -2.74 -7.25
CA CYS A 45 -0.36 -3.35 -6.57
C CYS A 45 -0.62 -4.76 -7.11
N TYR A 46 -0.49 -5.76 -6.26
CA TYR A 46 -0.68 -7.17 -6.57
C TYR A 46 -1.82 -7.75 -5.74
N LEU A 47 -2.83 -8.28 -6.43
CA LEU A 47 -3.98 -8.90 -5.81
C LEU A 47 -3.75 -10.42 -5.70
N VAL A 48 -3.60 -10.89 -4.47
CA VAL A 48 -3.46 -12.33 -4.20
C VAL A 48 -4.77 -13.06 -4.49
N ARG A 49 -4.68 -14.38 -4.67
CA ARG A 49 -5.76 -15.29 -5.12
C ARG A 49 -6.23 -15.08 -6.57
N LEU A 50 -6.06 -13.89 -7.13
CA LEU A 50 -6.32 -13.63 -8.56
C LEU A 50 -5.05 -13.60 -9.40
N SER A 51 -3.88 -13.51 -8.77
CA SER A 51 -2.57 -13.45 -9.44
C SER A 51 -2.47 -12.34 -10.47
N ARG A 52 -3.00 -11.17 -10.14
CA ARG A 52 -3.05 -10.00 -11.03
C ARG A 52 -2.34 -8.80 -10.42
N ARG A 53 -1.58 -8.10 -11.26
CA ARG A 53 -1.18 -6.73 -11.01
C ARG A 53 -2.37 -5.84 -11.37
N CYS A 54 -2.92 -5.13 -10.40
CA CYS A 54 -4.16 -4.36 -10.55
C CYS A 54 -3.93 -2.85 -10.63
N GLY A 55 -2.71 -2.36 -10.42
CA GLY A 55 -2.41 -0.94 -10.53
C GLY A 55 -0.99 -0.57 -10.10
N LEU A 56 -0.68 0.70 -10.27
CA LEU A 56 0.54 1.35 -9.76
C LEU A 56 0.10 2.56 -8.92
N LEU A 57 0.72 2.75 -7.76
CA LEU A 57 0.51 3.93 -6.92
C LEU A 57 1.86 4.64 -6.73
N GLU A 58 1.88 5.94 -6.93
CA GLU A 58 3.04 6.77 -6.60
C GLU A 58 2.95 7.23 -5.16
N VAL A 59 4.06 7.11 -4.44
CA VAL A 59 4.18 7.62 -3.07
C VAL A 59 4.40 9.12 -3.15
N ILE A 60 3.43 9.89 -2.64
CA ILE A 60 3.49 11.36 -2.65
C ILE A 60 4.13 11.95 -1.38
N ASP A 61 4.07 11.21 -0.27
CA ASP A 61 4.60 11.63 1.03
C ASP A 61 5.22 10.45 1.79
N GLY A 62 6.05 10.75 2.77
CA GLY A 62 6.75 9.76 3.58
C GLY A 62 5.82 8.92 4.46
N PRO A 63 6.33 7.81 5.02
CA PRO A 63 5.59 6.98 5.94
C PRO A 63 5.30 7.75 7.25
N TYR A 64 4.09 7.59 7.76
CA TYR A 64 3.68 8.10 9.07
C TYR A 64 2.95 6.99 9.86
N GLU A 65 2.88 7.16 11.18
CA GLU A 65 2.13 6.25 12.04
C GLU A 65 0.75 6.82 12.32
N ASP A 66 -0.27 6.01 12.04
CA ASP A 66 -1.66 6.30 12.34
C ASP A 66 -2.35 5.01 12.76
N SER A 67 -3.06 5.07 13.88
CA SER A 67 -3.79 3.95 14.47
C SER A 67 -5.28 3.99 14.15
N THR A 68 -5.73 4.96 13.34
CA THR A 68 -7.09 5.05 12.84
C THR A 68 -7.40 3.81 11.99
N PRO A 69 -8.48 3.06 12.28
CA PRO A 69 -8.84 1.88 11.50
C PRO A 69 -9.26 2.29 10.08
N LEU A 70 -8.47 1.87 9.08
CA LEU A 70 -8.76 2.14 7.66
C LEU A 70 -9.28 0.90 6.92
N PHE A 71 -8.71 -0.28 7.20
CA PHE A 71 -9.05 -1.57 6.57
C PHE A 71 -8.84 -2.73 7.53
#